data_AF-A0A537WDV8-F1
#
_entry.id   AF-A0A537WDV8-F1
#
_cell.length_a   1.000
_cell.length_b   1.000
_cell.length_c   1.000
_cell.angle_alpha   90.00
_cell.angle_beta   90.00
_cell.angle_gamma   90.00
#
_symmetry.space_group_name_H-M   'P 1'
#
loop_
_entity.id
_entity.type
_entity.pdbx_description
1 polymer ?
#
loop_
_entity_poly.entity_id
_entity_poly.type
_entity_poly.pdbx_seq_one_letter_code
_entity_poly.pdbx_strand_id
1 'polypeptide(L)'
;MANPVTVEKFGVGQSVRRIEDPRLLQGFGRYADDVSLPHQAYAVVVRSPHAHAAVRSIDTSAARAAAGVLAVFTGADLAADGIGDLPTDKSRKRRDGSP
;
A
#
# COMPACT_ATOMS: atom_id res chain seq x y z
N MET A 1 43.07 38.72 -1.92
CA MET A 1 42.33 38.34 -3.13
C MET A 1 41.16 37.47 -2.67
N ALA A 2 39.93 37.98 -2.77
CA ALA A 2 38.74 37.24 -2.34
C ALA A 2 38.48 36.10 -3.33
N ASN A 3 38.37 34.87 -2.85
CA ASN A 3 37.95 33.74 -3.68
C ASN A 3 36.56 34.05 -4.23
N PRO A 4 36.30 33.86 -5.54
CA PRO A 4 34.97 34.03 -6.07
C PRO A 4 34.07 32.99 -5.40
N VAL A 5 32.99 33.47 -4.76
CA VAL A 5 31.90 32.60 -4.30
C VAL A 5 31.34 31.95 -5.56
N THR A 6 31.71 30.70 -5.79
CA THR A 6 31.05 29.87 -6.80
C THR A 6 29.59 29.79 -6.43
N VAL A 7 28.75 30.51 -7.18
CA VAL A 7 27.31 30.35 -7.13
C VAL A 7 27.04 28.92 -7.56
N GLU A 8 26.71 28.04 -6.61
CA GLU A 8 26.22 26.72 -6.96
C GLU A 8 25.07 26.89 -7.94
N LYS A 9 25.06 26.07 -9.00
CA LYS A 9 24.16 26.18 -10.15
C LYS A 9 22.68 26.27 -9.76
N PHE A 10 22.34 25.81 -8.55
CA PHE A 10 21.02 25.85 -7.94
C PHE A 10 21.15 26.11 -6.42
N GLY A 11 20.71 27.27 -5.95
CA GLY A 11 20.72 27.65 -4.52
C GLY A 11 19.33 27.77 -3.89
N VAL A 12 19.28 27.82 -2.56
CA VAL A 12 18.03 28.09 -1.81
C VAL A 12 17.46 29.45 -2.21
N GLY A 13 16.16 29.50 -2.51
CA GLY A 13 15.46 30.73 -2.91
C GLY A 13 15.40 31.01 -4.41
N GLN A 14 16.00 30.15 -5.25
CA GLN A 14 15.89 30.27 -6.71
C GLN A 14 14.74 29.43 -7.29
N SER A 15 14.07 29.94 -8.33
CA SER A 15 13.02 29.22 -9.07
C SER A 15 13.63 28.20 -10.03
N VAL A 16 14.17 27.11 -9.47
CA VAL A 16 14.81 26.02 -10.22
C VAL A 16 13.74 25.12 -10.84
N ARG A 17 13.96 24.69 -12.10
CA ARG A 17 13.09 23.70 -12.75
C ARG A 17 13.27 22.33 -12.10
N ARG A 18 12.18 21.58 -11.95
CA ARG A 18 12.22 20.26 -11.33
C ARG A 18 12.96 19.27 -12.22
N ILE A 19 13.73 18.38 -11.60
CA ILE A 19 14.51 17.37 -12.33
C ILE A 19 13.63 16.22 -12.84
N GLU A 20 12.46 16.03 -12.24
CA GLU A 20 11.53 14.94 -12.55
C GLU A 20 10.61 15.28 -13.74
N ASP A 21 10.43 16.57 -14.06
CA ASP A 21 9.49 17.03 -15.08
C ASP A 21 9.69 16.34 -16.44
N PRO A 22 10.91 16.19 -16.99
CA PRO A 22 11.09 15.56 -18.30
C PRO A 22 10.50 14.14 -18.36
N ARG A 23 10.77 13.30 -17.37
CA ARG A 23 10.25 11.92 -17.36
C ARG A 23 8.74 11.88 -17.07
N LEU A 24 8.26 12.70 -16.15
CA LEU A 24 6.86 12.67 -15.72
C LEU A 24 5.92 13.23 -16.80
N LEU A 25 6.31 14.31 -17.48
CA LEU A 25 5.49 14.97 -18.50
C LEU A 25 5.45 14.21 -19.83
N GLN A 26 6.41 13.32 -20.07
CA GLN A 26 6.52 12.54 -21.31
C GLN A 26 5.96 11.11 -21.19
N GLY A 27 5.31 10.78 -20.06
CA GLY A 27 4.81 9.42 -19.83
C GLY A 27 5.90 8.38 -19.52
N PHE A 28 7.13 8.83 -19.23
CA PHE A 28 8.22 7.98 -18.73
C PHE A 28 8.25 7.92 -17.20
N GLY A 29 7.23 8.42 -16.52
CA GLY A 29 6.97 8.12 -15.12
C GLY A 29 6.71 6.63 -14.95
N ARG A 30 7.11 6.07 -13.80
CA ARG A 30 6.80 4.68 -13.44
C ARG A 30 6.23 4.66 -12.03
N TYR A 31 4.95 4.32 -11.93
CA TYR A 31 4.18 4.15 -10.71
C TYR A 31 4.03 2.66 -10.39
N ALA A 32 3.43 2.36 -9.23
CA ALA A 32 3.28 0.97 -8.78
C ALA A 32 2.52 0.09 -9.78
N ASP A 33 1.50 0.63 -10.45
CA ASP A 33 0.65 -0.10 -11.40
C ASP A 33 1.26 -0.19 -12.82
N ASP A 34 2.35 0.53 -13.09
CA ASP A 34 3.08 0.43 -14.37
C ASP A 34 4.07 -0.75 -14.38
N VAL A 35 4.19 -1.46 -13.27
CA VAL A 35 5.12 -2.58 -13.13
C VAL A 35 4.44 -3.87 -13.57
N SER A 36 5.01 -4.52 -14.59
CA SER A 36 4.64 -5.87 -15.00
C SER A 36 5.84 -6.81 -14.91
N LEU A 37 5.74 -7.86 -14.08
CA LEU A 37 6.79 -8.85 -13.85
C LEU A 37 6.39 -10.22 -14.42
N PRO A 38 7.36 -11.04 -14.87
CA PRO A 38 7.09 -12.43 -15.22
C PRO A 38 6.43 -13.17 -14.05
N HIS A 39 5.38 -13.94 -14.35
CA HIS A 39 4.62 -14.73 -13.37
C HIS A 39 3.91 -13.91 -12.26
N GLN A 40 3.65 -12.62 -12.49
CA GLN A 40 2.88 -11.83 -11.53
C GLN A 40 1.45 -12.34 -11.36
N ALA A 41 0.97 -12.34 -10.12
CA ALA A 41 -0.42 -12.61 -9.78
C ALA A 41 -1.15 -11.30 -9.46
N TYR A 42 -2.48 -11.32 -9.60
CA TYR A 42 -3.36 -10.22 -9.20
C TYR A 42 -4.10 -10.60 -7.92
N ALA A 43 -4.36 -9.60 -7.07
CA ALA A 43 -5.12 -9.79 -5.85
C ALA A 43 -6.35 -8.89 -5.83
N VAL A 44 -7.42 -9.37 -5.20
CA VAL A 44 -8.64 -8.61 -4.93
C VAL A 44 -9.02 -8.78 -3.47
N VAL A 45 -9.51 -7.70 -2.86
CA VAL A 45 -9.92 -7.70 -1.45
C VAL A 45 -11.45 -7.63 -1.38
N VAL A 46 -12.07 -8.67 -0.83
CA VAL A 46 -13.50 -8.64 -0.48
C VAL A 46 -13.65 -7.88 0.83
N ARG A 47 -14.51 -6.86 0.84
CA ARG A 47 -14.70 -5.96 2.00
C ARG A 47 -16.06 -6.17 2.65
N SER A 48 -16.15 -5.84 3.94
CA SER A 48 -17.42 -5.86 4.67
C SER A 48 -18.44 -4.90 4.02
N PRO A 49 -19.68 -5.34 3.76
CA PRO A 49 -20.77 -4.44 3.39
C PRO A 49 -21.40 -3.75 4.60
N HIS A 50 -21.00 -4.12 5.82
CA HIS A 50 -21.52 -3.57 7.08
C HIS A 50 -20.47 -2.70 7.76
N ALA A 51 -20.90 -1.56 8.32
CA ALA A 51 -20.03 -0.67 9.09
C ALA A 51 -19.50 -1.33 10.38
N HIS A 52 -20.32 -2.17 11.03
CA HIS A 52 -19.94 -2.93 12.21
C HIS A 52 -20.76 -4.22 12.29
N ALA A 53 -20.10 -5.37 12.27
CA ALA A 53 -20.73 -6.68 12.38
C ALA A 53 -19.72 -7.74 12.82
N ALA A 54 -20.21 -8.82 13.44
CA ALA A 54 -19.41 -10.02 13.67
C ALA A 54 -19.41 -10.91 12.42
N VAL A 55 -18.24 -11.35 11.98
CA VAL A 55 -18.11 -12.33 10.90
C VAL A 55 -18.43 -13.72 11.47
N ARG A 56 -19.60 -14.27 11.10
CA ARG A 56 -20.03 -15.59 11.57
C ARG A 56 -19.35 -16.72 10.81
N SER A 57 -19.22 -16.58 9.50
CA SER A 57 -18.58 -17.56 8.63
C SER A 57 -18.12 -16.91 7.32
N ILE A 58 -17.14 -17.53 6.69
CA ILE A 58 -16.68 -17.23 5.33
C ILE A 58 -16.54 -18.58 4.62
N ASP A 59 -17.32 -18.80 3.55
CA ASP A 59 -17.13 -19.94 2.67
C ASP A 59 -16.25 -19.52 1.49
N THR A 60 -15.11 -20.20 1.33
CA THR A 60 -14.15 -19.94 0.25
C THR A 60 -14.14 -21.01 -0.83
N SER A 61 -14.98 -22.06 -0.70
CA SER A 61 -14.96 -23.26 -1.54
C SER A 61 -15.10 -22.94 -3.03
N ALA A 62 -16.13 -22.18 -3.41
CA ALA A 62 -16.39 -21.81 -4.79
C ALA A 62 -15.27 -20.96 -5.39
N ALA A 63 -14.74 -20.00 -4.64
CA ALA A 63 -13.64 -19.14 -5.09
C ALA A 63 -12.34 -19.94 -5.30
N ARG A 64 -12.02 -20.86 -4.38
CA ARG A 64 -10.84 -21.74 -4.48
C ARG A 64 -10.94 -22.70 -5.67
N ALA A 65 -12.15 -23.11 -6.06
CA ALA A 65 -12.37 -24.01 -7.19
C ALA A 65 -12.38 -23.30 -8.56
N ALA A 66 -12.42 -21.97 -8.59
CA ALA A 66 -12.49 -21.21 -9.83
C ALA A 66 -11.17 -21.27 -10.62
N ALA A 67 -11.26 -21.43 -11.94
CA ALA A 67 -10.10 -21.47 -12.81
C ALA A 67 -9.28 -20.16 -12.72
N GLY A 68 -7.96 -20.29 -12.56
CA GLY A 68 -7.03 -19.15 -12.45
C GLY A 68 -6.87 -18.57 -11.05
N VAL A 69 -7.66 -19.01 -10.06
CA VAL A 69 -7.46 -18.61 -8.66
C VAL A 69 -6.28 -19.39 -8.07
N LEU A 70 -5.26 -18.66 -7.65
CA LEU A 70 -4.06 -19.26 -7.04
C LEU A 70 -4.25 -19.55 -5.55
N ALA A 71 -4.95 -18.67 -4.83
CA ALA A 71 -5.20 -18.80 -3.40
C ALA A 71 -6.38 -17.91 -2.97
N VAL A 72 -6.99 -18.27 -1.83
CA VAL A 72 -7.98 -17.44 -1.13
C VAL A 72 -7.60 -17.40 0.34
N PHE A 73 -7.24 -16.22 0.84
CA PHE A 73 -6.82 -16.01 2.22
C PHE A 73 -7.92 -15.32 3.03
N THR A 74 -8.02 -15.69 4.30
CA THR A 74 -8.96 -15.19 5.29
C THR A 74 -8.20 -14.78 6.56
N GLY A 75 -8.93 -14.19 7.52
CA GLY A 75 -8.35 -13.90 8.84
C GLY A 75 -7.84 -15.15 9.58
N ALA A 76 -8.39 -16.34 9.29
CA ALA A 76 -7.94 -17.58 9.90
C ALA A 76 -6.53 -17.97 9.43
N ASP A 77 -6.21 -17.72 8.15
CA ASP A 77 -4.87 -17.99 7.60
C ASP A 77 -3.83 -17.04 8.24
N LEU A 78 -4.15 -15.76 8.38
CA LEU A 78 -3.27 -14.78 9.05
C LEU A 78 -3.03 -15.12 10.53
N ALA A 79 -4.06 -15.62 11.22
CA ALA A 79 -3.96 -16.05 12.61
C ALA A 79 -3.08 -17.31 12.75
N ALA A 80 -3.21 -18.26 11.82
CA ALA A 80 -2.39 -19.47 11.78
C ALA A 80 -0.90 -19.14 11.54
N ASP A 81 -0.62 -18.13 10.70
CA ASP A 81 0.74 -17.65 10.41
C ASP A 81 1.32 -16.71 11.49
N GLY A 82 0.54 -16.38 12.52
CA GLY A 82 0.99 -15.52 13.63
C GLY A 82 1.26 -14.06 13.23
N ILE A 83 0.68 -13.59 12.13
CA ILE A 83 0.88 -12.23 11.61
C ILE A 83 0.30 -11.16 12.57
N GLY A 84 -0.78 -11.52 13.27
CA GLY A 84 -1.42 -10.65 14.26
C GLY A 84 -2.25 -9.50 13.66
N ASP A 85 -2.67 -8.58 14.52
CA ASP A 85 -3.49 -7.43 14.13
C ASP A 85 -2.65 -6.31 13.51
N LEU A 86 -3.31 -5.41 12.77
CA LEU A 86 -2.70 -4.17 12.32
C LEU A 86 -2.12 -3.40 13.52
N PRO A 87 -0.88 -2.87 13.43
CA PRO A 87 -0.29 -2.05 14.47
C PRO A 87 -1.03 -0.72 14.55
N THR A 88 -2.07 -0.70 15.38
CA THR A 88 -2.90 0.46 15.68
C THR A 88 -2.53 0.99 17.05
N ASP A 89 -2.76 2.28 17.26
CA ASP A 89 -2.59 2.90 18.58
C ASP A 89 -3.56 2.26 19.59
N LYS A 90 -3.02 1.42 20.48
CA LYS A 90 -3.77 0.72 21.54
C LYS A 90 -3.92 1.57 22.82
N SER A 91 -3.49 2.82 22.81
CA SER A 91 -3.66 3.72 23.98
C SER A 91 -5.10 4.16 24.18
N ARG A 92 -5.92 4.10 23.12
CA ARG A 92 -7.33 4.49 23.16
C ARG A 92 -8.18 3.36 23.73
N LYS A 93 -8.67 3.56 24.95
CA LYS A 93 -9.67 2.69 25.56
C LYS A 93 -11.05 2.93 24.95
N ARG A 94 -11.87 1.88 24.93
CA ARG A 94 -13.29 1.98 24.60
C ARG A 94 -14.04 2.83 25.64
N ARG A 95 -15.28 3.22 25.32
CA ARG A 95 -16.13 4.04 26.20
C ARG A 95 -16.34 3.41 27.60
N ASP A 96 -16.31 2.09 27.68
CA ASP A 96 -16.45 1.30 28.90
C ASP A 96 -15.11 1.05 29.63
N GLY A 97 -13.99 1.60 29.12
CA GLY A 97 -12.66 1.45 29.70
C GLY A 97 -11.96 0.13 29.37
N SER A 98 -12.60 -0.76 28.60
CA SER A 98 -11.92 -1.94 28.05
C SER A 98 -10.89 -1.53 26.97
N PRO A 99 -9.88 -2.39 26.71
CA PRO A 99 -8.90 -2.15 25.64
C PRO A 99 -9.53 -1.89 24.27
#